data_AF-A0A2M7MCQ8-F1
#
_entry.id   AF-A0A2M7MCQ8-F1
#
_cell.length_a   1.000
_cell.length_b   1.000
_cell.length_c   1.000
_cell.angle_alpha   90.00
_cell.angle_beta   90.00
_cell.angle_gamma   90.00
#
_symmetry.space_group_name_H-M   'P 1'
#
loop_
_entity.id
_entity.type
_entity.pdbx_description
1 polymer ?
#
loop_
_entity_poly.entity_id
_entity_poly.type
_entity_poly.pdbx_seq_one_letter_code
_entity_poly.pdbx_strand_id
1 'polypeptide(L)' 'MSSFAFKHKSVAHIGNKVSHAKNRSKRPFKFNLHTVTLLIEGQKQKMKVPAKVLKMLKKSGMTTHWKKPE' A
#
# COMPACT_ATOMS: atom_id res chain seq x y z
N MET A 1 2.39 20.08 -12.92
CA MET A 1 2.18 19.73 -11.51
C MET A 1 0.98 18.78 -11.43
N SER A 2 1.17 17.50 -11.80
CA SER A 2 0.09 16.53 -11.95
C SER A 2 0.12 15.47 -10.85
N SER A 3 -0.97 15.42 -10.06
CA SER A 3 -1.50 14.19 -9.45
C SER A 3 -0.58 13.39 -8.49
N PHE A 4 -0.10 13.98 -7.40
CA PHE A 4 0.54 13.20 -6.31
C PHE A 4 -0.44 12.45 -5.39
N ALA A 5 -1.75 12.58 -5.60
CA ALA A 5 -2.75 11.80 -4.88
C ALA A 5 -3.06 10.48 -5.60
N PHE A 6 -2.05 9.63 -5.81
CA PHE A 6 -2.30 8.24 -6.25
C PHE A 6 -3.00 7.48 -5.10
N LYS A 7 -4.33 7.59 -5.05
CA LYS A 7 -5.18 6.81 -4.15
C LYS A 7 -5.14 5.37 -4.62
N HIS A 8 -4.37 4.54 -3.92
CA HIS A 8 -4.37 3.11 -4.17
C HIS A 8 -5.80 2.56 -4.03
N LYS A 9 -6.25 1.80 -5.02
CA LYS A 9 -7.52 1.07 -4.94
C LYS A 9 -7.48 0.15 -3.71
N SER A 10 -8.61 -0.02 -3.02
CA SER A 10 -8.69 -0.91 -1.86
C SER A 10 -8.73 -2.38 -2.26
N VAL A 11 -9.29 -2.67 -3.44
CA VAL A 11 -9.41 -4.01 -4.01
C VAL A 11 -8.35 -4.19 -5.09
N ALA A 12 -7.59 -5.28 -4.99
CA ALA A 12 -6.60 -5.68 -5.97
C ALA A 12 -7.25 -6.44 -7.13
N HIS A 13 -7.95 -7.53 -6.81
CA HIS A 13 -8.67 -8.35 -7.77
C HIS A 13 -9.80 -9.12 -7.08
N ILE A 14 -10.70 -9.70 -7.88
CA ILE A 14 -11.82 -10.50 -7.39
C ILE A 14 -11.51 -11.97 -7.68
N GLY A 15 -11.44 -12.78 -6.62
CA GLY A 15 -11.25 -14.23 -6.72
C GLY A 15 -12.44 -15.00 -6.15
N ASN A 16 -12.22 -16.29 -5.85
CA ASN A 16 -13.23 -17.16 -5.26
C ASN A 16 -12.78 -17.66 -3.88
N LYS A 17 -13.72 -17.75 -2.92
CA LYS A 17 -13.60 -18.62 -1.75
C LYS A 17 -14.13 -20.00 -2.16
N VAL A 18 -13.31 -21.03 -2.01
CA VAL A 18 -13.62 -22.40 -2.45
C VAL A 18 -13.88 -23.27 -1.22
N SER A 19 -14.98 -24.04 -1.22
CA SER A 19 -15.26 -25.02 -0.17
C SER A 19 -14.56 -26.36 -0.46
N HIS A 20 -14.59 -27.27 0.51
CA HIS A 20 -14.11 -28.64 0.31
C HIS A 20 -14.85 -29.36 -0.84
N ALA A 21 -16.15 -29.12 -0.97
CA ALA A 21 -16.98 -29.59 -2.09
C ALA A 21 -16.76 -28.82 -3.40
N LYS A 22 -15.73 -27.96 -3.49
CA LYS A 22 -15.43 -27.09 -4.65
C LYS A 22 -16.52 -26.07 -5.01
N ASN A 23 -17.41 -25.73 -4.08
CA ASN A 23 -18.35 -24.62 -4.27
C ASN A 23 -17.58 -23.29 -4.26
N ARG A 24 -17.83 -22.43 -5.26
CA ARG A 24 -17.09 -21.18 -5.47
C ARG A 24 -18.00 -19.97 -5.20
N SER A 25 -17.62 -19.13 -4.24
CA SER A 25 -18.27 -17.83 -4.01
C SER A 25 -17.30 -16.68 -4.27
N LYS A 26 -17.77 -15.58 -4.86
CA LYS A 26 -16.92 -14.42 -5.19
C LYS A 26 -16.40 -13.76 -3.90
N ARG A 27 -15.10 -13.42 -3.88
CA ARG A 27 -14.45 -12.71 -2.77
C ARG A 27 -13.50 -11.63 -3.32
N PRO A 28 -13.61 -10.37 -2.87
CA PRO A 28 -12.62 -9.36 -3.18
C PRO A 28 -11.33 -9.62 -2.38
N PHE A 29 -10.19 -9.64 -3.07
CA PHE A 29 -8.88 -9.62 -2.44
C PHE A 29 -8.41 -8.17 -2.31
N LYS A 30 -8.24 -7.72 -1.06
CA LYS A 30 -7.89 -6.34 -0.74
C LYS A 30 -6.37 -6.16 -0.65
N PHE A 31 -5.90 -4.97 -1.00
CA PHE A 31 -4.51 -4.60 -0.72
C PHE A 31 -4.29 -4.41 0.77
N ASN A 32 -3.11 -4.79 1.26
CA ASN A 32 -2.66 -4.46 2.62
C ASN A 32 -2.15 -3.02 2.66
N LEU A 33 -3.08 -2.07 2.78
CA LEU A 33 -2.81 -0.63 2.79
C LEU A 33 -2.47 -0.16 4.20
N HIS A 34 -1.39 0.62 4.32
CA HIS A 34 -0.94 1.25 5.56
C HIS A 34 -0.93 2.77 5.39
N THR A 35 -1.28 3.49 6.44
CA THR A 35 -1.19 4.96 6.46
C THR A 35 0.23 5.37 6.83
N VAL A 36 0.85 6.20 6.02
CA VAL A 36 2.26 6.60 6.16
C VAL A 36 2.39 8.10 5.96
N THR A 37 3.28 8.72 6.72
CA THR A 37 3.70 10.11 6.52
C THR A 37 5.00 10.12 5.72
N LEU A 38 4.97 10.72 4.53
CA LEU A 38 6.13 10.92 3.66
C LEU A 38 6.54 12.38 3.66
N LEU A 39 7.83 12.63 3.46
CA LEU A 39 8.36 13.97 3.23
C LEU A 39 8.60 14.12 1.73
N ILE A 40 7.67 14.78 1.05
CA ILE A 40 7.71 15.02 -0.40
C ILE A 40 7.94 16.51 -0.58
N GLU A 41 9.01 16.91 -1.26
CA GLU A 41 9.32 18.33 -1.56
C GLU A 41 9.33 19.23 -0.31
N GLY A 42 9.81 18.69 0.82
CA GLY A 42 9.86 19.42 2.11
C GLY A 42 8.54 19.44 2.90
N GLN A 43 7.44 18.97 2.32
CA GLN A 43 6.15 18.89 3.00
C GLN A 43 5.85 17.48 3.52
N LYS A 44 5.31 17.40 4.74
CA LYS A 44 4.83 16.14 5.32
C LYS A 44 3.44 15.83 4.79
N GLN A 45 3.31 14.79 3.97
CA GLN A 45 2.03 14.33 3.44
C GLN A 45 1.66 12.96 3.97
N LYS A 46 0.39 12.80 4.38
CA LYS A 46 -0.17 11.50 4.81
C LYS A 46 -0.81 10.80 3.62
N MET A 47 -0.40 9.56 3.34
CA MET A 47 -0.99 8.74 2.28
C MET A 47 -1.16 7.28 2.66
N LYS A 48 -2.07 6.58 1.98
CA LYS A 48 -2.27 5.13 2.12
C LYS A 48 -1.50 4.39 1.04
N VAL A 49 -0.62 3.51 1.45
CA VAL A 49 0.36 2.85 0.58
C VAL A 49 0.36 1.33 0.86
N PRO A 50 0.45 0.47 -0.18
CA PRO A 50 0.61 -0.97 0.01
C PRO A 50 1.92 -1.30 0.73
N ALA A 51 1.91 -2.37 1.55
CA ALA A 51 3.10 -2.80 2.29
C ALA A 51 4.38 -2.98 1.44
N LYS A 52 4.25 -3.44 0.18
CA LYS A 52 5.39 -3.59 -0.75
C LYS A 52 6.01 -2.23 -1.11
N VAL A 53 5.17 -1.24 -1.41
CA VAL A 53 5.63 0.12 -1.72
C VAL A 53 6.19 0.78 -0.45
N LEU A 54 5.57 0.58 0.72
CA LEU A 54 6.14 1.02 2.00
C LEU A 54 7.57 0.48 2.21
N LYS A 55 7.82 -0.80 1.91
CA LYS A 55 9.18 -1.36 1.99
C LYS A 55 10.16 -0.64 1.06
N MET A 56 9.74 -0.28 -0.15
CA MET A 56 10.56 0.50 -1.09
C MET A 56 10.83 1.92 -0.57
N LEU A 57 9.81 2.60 -0.02
CA LEU A 57 9.92 3.95 0.54
C LEU A 57 10.86 4.00 1.76
N LYS A 58 10.86 2.95 2.58
CA LYS A 58 11.82 2.80 3.69
C LYS A 58 13.24 2.63 3.18
N LYS A 59 13.43 1.80 2.15
CA LYS A 59 14.75 1.56 1.55
C LYS A 59 15.32 2.82 0.90
N SER A 60 14.48 3.65 0.29
CA SER A 60 14.89 4.91 -0.33
C SER A 60 15.07 6.08 0.66
N GLY A 61 14.81 5.88 1.96
CA GLY A 61 14.94 6.94 2.98
C GLY A 61 13.88 8.03 2.89
N MET A 62 12.81 7.83 2.12
CA MET A 62 11.72 8.83 1.98
C MET A 62 10.79 8.88 3.20
N THR A 63 10.87 7.87 4.07
CA THR A 63 10.11 7.81 5.32
C THR A 63 10.86 8.49 6.46
N THR A 64 10.15 9.28 7.25
CA THR A 64 10.73 10.05 8.37
C THR A 64 11.29 9.22 9.52
N HIS A 65 10.82 7.99 9.73
CA HIS A 65 11.13 7.18 10.91
C HIS A 65 12.23 6.14 10.70
N TRP A 66 12.52 5.75 9.45
CA TRP A 66 13.50 4.71 9.15
C TRP A 66 14.78 5.34 8.62
N LYS A 67 15.85 5.25 9.39
CA LYS A 67 17.23 5.55 8.96
C LYS A 67 17.99 4.24 8.88
N LYS A 68 18.76 4.03 7.82
CA LYS A 68 19.65 2.87 7.72
C LYS A 68 20.74 3.04 8.80
N PRO A 69 20.97 2.06 9.69
CA PRO A 69 22.14 2.10 10.56
C PRO A 69 23.40 2.05 9.68
N GLU A 70 24.36 2.93 9.98
CA GLU A 70 25.67 2.97 9.33
C GLU A 70 26.42 1.64 9.48
#